data_AF-A0A4V3XHU1-F1
#
_entry.id   AF-A0A4V3XHU1-F1
#
_cell.length_a   1.000
_cell.length_b   1.000
_cell.length_c   1.000
_cell.angle_alpha   90.00
_cell.angle_beta   90.00
_cell.angle_gamma   90.00
#
_symmetry.space_group_name_H-M   'P 1'
#
loop_
_entity.id
_entity.type
_entity.pdbx_description
1 polymer ?
#
loop_
_entity_poly.entity_id
_entity_poly.type
_entity_poly.pdbx_seq_one_letter_code
_entity_poly.pdbx_strand_id
1 'polypeptide(L)'
;MLDPSILSSAFPYGRILHYWVKASLFINPVATYILTSAGNIPVDRKSKDRNKLFKGTFKALSQNQAIALFPEGTSYTEPRIMQVKDGAAWAALEYTRWVTENGNKGDPVVIVPAAISYTNKSKYRSNVIMELVDLFCTPDLAPNVNNVKRNLLTYYSLLQSTQLTNSVLSSLPLPESLDPLRPIPLPSRLLTLSILVRDSLSSIVRLPLFILPLAIHAPAYVVGRLGAKLVEDEEETQAQNKAVFGIFVLAIAVYPMVFFFLWSCLRYTSTGALVAIGFLTLLAKYHNRLINDNYEHAKRVVATWRVLVGVWAPKQWDLSVNALSQYTVPKLPPANQWIDRSRSKSRTGSGTSSPVLPPLNPAISEPAAPARKTKKDRRPPSRRLIRHVLRARIEAAKSLASLLQQLDRTPDKRVSASAHLARAFGGQVDPVRAQGILTEDGVEVPDEPTGWRSAGEVLGFLRSRGAKIGGLKTRVQGEWAAVSSEGEGEDSTAGSGEDVVWVSPERS
;
A
#
# COMPACT_ATOMS: atom_id res chain seq x y z
N MET A 1 14.45 -5.86 3.90
CA MET A 1 15.65 -5.94 3.02
C MET A 1 15.49 -5.09 1.77
N LEU A 2 14.36 -5.18 1.04
CA LEU A 2 14.17 -4.35 -0.16
C LEU A 2 14.01 -2.85 0.13
N ASP A 3 13.34 -2.46 1.23
CA ASP A 3 13.11 -1.04 1.54
C ASP A 3 14.41 -0.23 1.67
N PRO A 4 15.44 -0.67 2.44
CA PRO A 4 16.75 -0.03 2.44
C PRO A 4 17.38 0.07 1.05
N SER A 5 17.37 -1.01 0.26
CA SER A 5 17.99 -1.00 -1.08
C SER A 5 17.30 -0.01 -2.02
N ILE A 6 15.97 0.05 -2.01
CA ILE A 6 15.19 0.98 -2.82
C ILE A 6 15.50 2.41 -2.40
N LEU A 7 15.46 2.70 -1.10
CA LEU A 7 15.73 4.03 -0.57
C LEU A 7 17.17 4.48 -0.88
N SER A 8 18.19 3.65 -0.63
CA SER A 8 19.58 3.98 -0.99
C SER A 8 19.78 4.19 -2.49
N SER A 9 19.12 3.40 -3.34
CA SER A 9 19.27 3.53 -4.80
C SER A 9 18.56 4.75 -5.38
N ALA A 10 17.45 5.16 -4.76
CA ALA A 10 16.64 6.28 -5.21
C ALA A 10 17.03 7.60 -4.54
N PHE A 11 17.84 7.56 -3.49
CA PHE A 11 18.23 8.75 -2.76
C PHE A 11 19.07 9.68 -3.66
N PRO A 12 18.72 10.98 -3.77
CA PRO A 12 19.43 11.91 -4.61
C PRO A 12 20.93 12.02 -4.27
N TYR A 13 21.73 12.35 -5.28
CA TYR A 13 23.16 12.68 -5.16
C TYR A 13 24.06 11.54 -4.66
N GLY A 14 23.60 10.29 -4.66
CA GLY A 14 24.42 9.12 -4.29
C GLY A 14 24.91 9.14 -2.85
N ARG A 15 24.24 9.89 -1.96
CA ARG A 15 24.59 9.95 -0.54
C ARG A 15 24.38 8.59 0.12
N ILE A 16 25.39 8.10 0.85
CA ILE A 16 25.28 6.86 1.62
C ILE A 16 24.31 7.07 2.78
N LEU A 17 23.26 6.26 2.83
CA LEU A 17 22.30 6.22 3.92
C LEU A 17 22.76 5.22 4.99
N HIS A 18 22.85 5.71 6.22
CA HIS A 18 23.20 4.88 7.37
C HIS A 18 21.93 4.35 8.04
N TYR A 19 21.81 3.03 8.18
CA TYR A 19 20.62 2.39 8.73
C TYR A 19 20.86 1.85 10.13
N TRP A 20 19.84 1.92 10.99
CA TRP A 20 19.87 1.26 12.30
C TRP A 20 19.64 -0.24 12.15
N VAL A 21 20.62 -1.04 12.58
CA VAL A 21 20.59 -2.50 12.50
C VAL A 21 20.78 -3.11 13.89
N LYS A 22 20.10 -4.23 14.17
CA LYS A 22 20.17 -4.92 15.47
C LYS A 22 21.63 -5.26 15.80
N ALA A 23 22.12 -4.81 16.97
CA ALA A 23 23.51 -5.00 17.39
C ALA A 23 23.97 -6.48 17.38
N SER A 24 23.06 -7.43 17.63
CA SER A 24 23.38 -8.87 17.58
C SER A 24 23.80 -9.38 16.20
N LEU A 25 23.55 -8.63 15.12
CA LEU A 25 24.00 -8.98 13.78
C LEU A 25 25.49 -8.66 13.55
N PHE A 26 26.12 -7.89 14.45
CA PHE A 26 27.53 -7.51 14.43
C PHE A 26 28.42 -8.45 15.27
N ILE A 27 27.94 -9.64 15.63
CA ILE A 27 28.74 -10.62 16.40
C ILE A 27 29.73 -11.35 15.48
N ASN A 28 29.33 -11.66 14.25
CA ASN A 28 30.18 -12.38 13.30
C ASN A 28 31.09 -11.39 12.55
N PRO A 29 32.43 -11.59 12.49
CA PRO A 29 33.36 -10.64 11.88
C PRO A 29 33.08 -10.37 10.39
N VAL A 30 32.62 -11.36 9.64
CA VAL A 30 32.24 -11.19 8.22
C VAL A 30 30.98 -10.34 8.11
N ALA A 31 29.96 -10.64 8.92
CA ALA A 31 28.73 -9.85 8.95
C ALA A 31 29.01 -8.41 9.40
N THR A 32 29.86 -8.22 10.41
CA THR A 32 30.30 -6.90 10.89
C THR A 32 31.00 -6.11 9.82
N TYR A 33 31.94 -6.72 9.08
CA TYR A 33 32.62 -6.07 7.97
C TYR A 33 31.63 -5.62 6.88
N ILE A 34 30.72 -6.50 6.46
CA ILE A 34 29.71 -6.19 5.44
C ILE A 34 28.75 -5.09 5.92
N LEU A 35 28.24 -5.19 7.14
CA LEU A 35 27.28 -4.23 7.67
C LEU A 35 27.91 -2.85 7.88
N THR A 36 29.15 -2.81 8.41
CA THR A 36 29.87 -1.55 8.65
C THR A 36 30.28 -0.89 7.33
N SER A 37 30.75 -1.66 6.35
CA SER A 37 31.08 -1.14 5.01
C SER A 37 29.85 -0.62 4.26
N ALA A 38 28.67 -1.20 4.50
CA ALA A 38 27.40 -0.70 3.98
C ALA A 38 26.81 0.50 4.78
N GLY A 39 27.52 1.05 5.77
CA GLY A 39 27.07 2.21 6.56
C GLY A 39 26.04 1.88 7.63
N ASN A 40 25.88 0.62 8.05
CA ASN A 40 24.90 0.29 9.09
C ASN A 40 25.43 0.64 10.49
N ILE A 41 24.56 1.23 11.30
CA ILE A 41 24.83 1.62 12.69
C ILE A 41 24.24 0.52 13.60
N PRO A 42 25.06 -0.13 14.45
CA PRO A 42 24.57 -1.09 15.43
C PRO A 42 23.75 -0.38 16.52
N VAL A 43 22.52 -0.83 16.70
CA VAL A 43 21.60 -0.32 17.72
C VAL A 43 21.16 -1.45 18.63
N ASP A 44 21.43 -1.29 19.92
CA ASP A 44 20.91 -2.18 20.95
C ASP A 44 19.53 -1.70 21.42
N ARG A 45 18.49 -2.38 20.93
CA ARG A 45 17.09 -2.07 21.25
C ARG A 45 16.74 -2.35 22.72
N LYS A 46 17.56 -3.11 23.46
CA LYS A 46 17.33 -3.46 24.87
C LYS A 46 18.06 -2.52 25.84
N SER A 47 19.04 -1.76 25.34
CA SER A 47 19.77 -0.80 26.15
C SER A 47 18.85 0.33 26.60
N LYS A 48 18.83 0.61 27.91
CA LYS A 48 18.18 1.81 28.47
C LYS A 48 19.04 3.07 28.34
N ASP A 49 20.32 2.91 27.99
CA ASP A 49 21.28 4.00 27.85
C ASP A 49 21.17 4.62 26.44
N ARG A 50 20.45 5.74 26.37
CA ARG A 50 20.18 6.49 25.11
C ARG A 50 21.45 7.10 24.52
N ASN A 51 22.41 7.49 25.35
CA ASN A 51 23.66 8.09 24.88
C ASN A 51 24.50 7.05 24.12
N LYS A 52 24.55 5.81 24.63
CA LYS A 52 25.18 4.70 23.89
C LYS A 52 24.41 4.35 22.62
N LEU A 53 23.08 4.41 22.67
CA LEU A 53 22.22 4.10 21.53
C LEU A 53 22.42 5.07 20.36
N PHE A 54 22.54 6.38 20.64
CA PHE A 54 22.68 7.41 19.60
C PHE A 54 24.12 7.79 19.26
N LYS A 55 25.13 7.28 19.97
CA LYS A 55 26.54 7.61 19.69
C LYS A 55 26.94 7.43 18.22
N GLY A 56 26.52 6.32 17.60
CA GLY A 56 26.77 6.06 16.18
C GLY A 56 26.04 7.04 15.27
N THR A 57 24.78 7.35 15.60
CA THR A 57 23.95 8.35 14.92
C THR A 57 24.60 9.74 14.97
N PHE A 58 25.04 10.20 16.14
CA PHE A 58 25.65 11.52 16.29
C PHE A 58 26.97 11.64 15.52
N LYS A 59 27.77 10.57 15.52
CA LYS A 59 29.01 10.53 14.73
C LYS A 59 28.74 10.62 13.22
N ALA A 60 27.72 9.95 12.71
CA ALA A 60 27.37 10.01 11.29
C ALA A 60 26.82 11.41 10.92
N LEU A 61 25.90 11.95 11.73
CA LEU A 61 25.33 13.29 11.50
C LEU A 61 26.39 14.39 11.58
N SER A 62 27.36 14.30 12.52
CA SER A 62 28.43 15.29 12.65
C SER A 62 29.40 15.29 11.47
N GLN A 63 29.44 14.20 10.70
CA GLN A 63 30.18 14.07 9.45
C GLN A 63 29.35 14.49 8.22
N ASN A 64 28.23 15.17 8.43
CA ASN A 64 27.29 15.56 7.38
C ASN A 64 26.83 14.35 6.53
N GLN A 65 26.57 13.21 7.20
CA GLN A 65 26.00 12.01 6.57
C GLN A 65 24.50 11.92 6.83
N ALA A 66 23.80 11.11 6.04
CA ALA A 66 22.36 10.94 6.15
C ALA A 66 22.02 9.62 6.86
N ILE A 67 21.01 9.66 7.71
CA ILE A 67 20.51 8.49 8.46
C ILE A 67 19.12 8.15 7.96
N ALA A 68 18.92 6.88 7.64
CA ALA A 68 17.62 6.35 7.23
C ALA A 68 17.12 5.38 8.29
N LEU A 69 15.86 5.56 8.70
CA LEU A 69 15.21 4.72 9.69
C LEU A 69 13.77 4.42 9.27
N PHE A 70 13.29 3.26 9.68
CA PHE A 70 11.88 2.87 9.55
C PHE A 70 11.24 3.03 10.92
N PRO A 71 10.48 4.10 11.16
CA PRO A 71 10.10 4.47 12.52
C PRO A 71 9.05 3.53 13.12
N GLU A 72 8.42 2.67 12.32
CA GLU A 72 7.59 1.57 12.80
C GLU A 72 8.40 0.57 13.65
N GLY A 73 9.72 0.46 13.40
CA GLY A 73 10.62 -0.41 14.14
C GLY A 73 10.31 -1.90 13.99
N THR A 74 9.60 -2.27 12.92
CA THR A 74 9.24 -3.64 12.56
C THR A 74 9.34 -3.82 11.04
N SER A 75 9.45 -5.06 10.58
CA SER A 75 9.42 -5.42 9.15
C SER A 75 8.02 -5.85 8.66
N TYR A 76 6.98 -5.59 9.47
CA TYR A 76 5.63 -6.08 9.21
C TYR A 76 5.01 -5.48 7.96
N THR A 77 4.13 -6.27 7.35
CA THR A 77 3.44 -5.90 6.12
C THR A 77 1.97 -5.69 6.42
N GLU A 78 1.61 -4.47 6.77
CA GLU A 78 0.22 -4.04 6.83
C GLU A 78 -0.06 -3.09 5.66
N PRO A 79 -1.27 -3.09 5.07
CA PRO A 79 -1.64 -2.15 4.01
C PRO A 79 -1.82 -0.71 4.52
N ARG A 80 -1.47 -0.44 5.78
CA ARG A 80 -1.56 0.85 6.47
C ARG A 80 -0.24 1.13 7.17
N ILE A 81 0.06 2.41 7.36
CA ILE A 81 1.18 2.87 8.18
C ILE A 81 0.97 2.35 9.61
N MET A 82 1.97 1.66 10.15
CA MET A 82 1.95 1.19 11.52
C MET A 82 2.28 2.32 12.47
N GLN A 83 2.06 2.08 13.76
CA GLN A 83 2.30 3.09 14.77
C GLN A 83 3.81 3.44 14.83
N VAL A 84 4.11 4.72 14.61
CA VAL A 84 5.46 5.29 14.51
C VAL A 84 6.05 5.46 15.91
N LYS A 85 7.25 4.95 16.16
CA LYS A 85 7.99 5.13 17.41
C LYS A 85 8.64 6.52 17.49
N ASP A 86 8.88 6.99 18.71
CA ASP A 86 9.47 8.31 19.02
C ASP A 86 10.99 8.39 18.83
N GLY A 87 11.68 7.26 18.64
CA GLY A 87 13.15 7.20 18.59
C GLY A 87 13.80 8.11 17.54
N ALA A 88 13.14 8.35 16.41
CA ALA A 88 13.62 9.26 15.36
C ALA A 88 13.61 10.72 15.82
N ALA A 89 12.51 11.14 16.47
CA ALA A 89 12.36 12.48 17.01
C ALA A 89 13.35 12.70 18.17
N TRP A 90 13.53 11.72 19.05
CA TRP A 90 14.55 11.76 20.10
C TRP A 90 15.97 11.88 19.55
N ALA A 91 16.31 11.10 18.52
CA ALA A 91 17.62 11.18 17.90
C ALA A 91 17.92 12.57 17.32
N ALA A 92 16.94 13.18 16.65
CA ALA A 92 17.07 14.53 16.11
C ALA A 92 17.19 15.59 17.21
N LEU A 93 16.37 15.50 18.26
CA LEU A 93 16.39 16.43 19.39
C LEU A 93 17.72 16.36 20.16
N GLU A 94 18.15 15.15 20.54
CA GLU A 94 19.38 14.94 21.30
C GLU A 94 20.62 15.31 20.48
N TYR A 95 20.61 15.08 19.17
CA TYR A 95 21.69 15.56 18.31
C TYR A 95 21.76 17.09 18.27
N THR A 96 20.61 17.77 18.13
CA THR A 96 20.56 19.24 18.12
C THR A 96 21.11 19.82 19.43
N ARG A 97 20.75 19.20 20.56
CA ARG A 97 21.31 19.51 21.87
C ARG A 97 22.82 19.28 21.92
N TRP A 98 23.28 18.11 21.49
CA TRP A 98 24.71 17.75 21.45
C TRP A 98 25.54 18.70 20.60
N VAL A 99 25.03 19.15 19.44
CA VAL A 99 25.68 20.16 18.59
C VAL A 99 25.85 21.48 19.33
N THR A 100 24.82 21.91 20.06
CA THR A 100 24.82 23.16 20.84
C THR A 100 25.83 23.08 21.99
N GLU A 101 25.84 21.96 22.74
CA GLU A 101 26.76 21.75 23.86
C GLU A 101 28.23 21.64 23.42
N ASN A 102 28.47 21.08 22.23
CA ASN A 102 29.82 20.87 21.71
C ASN A 102 30.34 22.04 20.84
N GLY A 103 29.61 23.16 20.77
CA GLY A 103 30.01 24.36 20.02
C GLY A 103 30.17 24.15 18.51
N ASN A 104 29.55 23.09 17.97
CA ASN A 104 29.72 22.72 16.57
C ASN A 104 28.75 23.56 15.71
N LYS A 105 29.24 24.28 14.70
CA LYS A 105 28.40 25.06 13.76
C LYS A 105 27.85 24.18 12.62
N GLY A 106 27.45 22.96 12.95
CA GLY A 106 26.87 22.05 11.96
C GLY A 106 25.50 22.52 11.50
N ASP A 107 25.12 22.16 10.27
CA ASP A 107 23.77 22.41 9.78
C ASP A 107 22.71 21.72 10.67
N PRO A 108 21.53 22.34 10.86
CA PRO A 108 20.46 21.73 11.62
C PRO A 108 20.03 20.40 10.99
N VAL A 109 19.61 19.45 11.82
CA VAL A 109 19.08 18.17 11.32
C VAL A 109 17.74 18.41 10.65
N VAL A 110 17.63 17.97 9.40
CA VAL A 110 16.39 17.99 8.62
C VAL A 110 15.83 16.58 8.54
N ILE A 111 14.55 16.43 8.90
CA ILE A 111 13.81 15.16 8.77
C ILE A 111 13.09 15.18 7.42
N VAL A 112 13.39 14.22 6.54
CA VAL A 112 12.73 14.10 5.24
C VAL A 112 11.81 12.88 5.25
N PRO A 113 10.48 13.05 5.22
CA PRO A 113 9.56 11.93 5.11
C PRO A 113 9.63 11.30 3.72
N ALA A 114 9.71 9.98 3.66
CA ALA A 114 9.67 9.21 2.42
C ALA A 114 8.67 8.06 2.56
N ALA A 115 7.77 7.93 1.58
CA ALA A 115 6.81 6.84 1.52
C ALA A 115 7.23 5.82 0.46
N ILE A 116 7.13 4.52 0.78
CA ILE A 116 7.37 3.41 -0.14
C ILE A 116 6.08 2.62 -0.28
N SER A 117 5.55 2.55 -1.51
CA SER A 117 4.34 1.81 -1.83
C SER A 117 4.61 0.76 -2.90
N TYR A 118 4.32 -0.51 -2.58
CA TYR A 118 4.46 -1.62 -3.50
C TYR A 118 3.15 -1.86 -4.26
N THR A 119 3.16 -1.73 -5.58
CA THR A 119 1.96 -1.90 -6.42
C THR A 119 1.37 -3.31 -6.34
N ASN A 120 2.22 -4.34 -6.26
CA ASN A 120 1.83 -5.70 -5.94
C ASN A 120 2.95 -6.40 -5.15
N LYS A 121 2.94 -6.25 -3.83
CA LYS A 121 3.95 -6.82 -2.93
C LYS A 121 4.09 -8.36 -3.02
N SER A 122 3.06 -9.06 -3.50
CA SER A 122 3.09 -10.52 -3.66
C SER A 122 3.83 -10.96 -4.93
N LYS A 123 4.01 -10.06 -5.89
CA LYS A 123 4.64 -10.36 -7.18
C LYS A 123 6.10 -9.93 -7.17
N TYR A 124 7.01 -10.89 -7.34
CA TYR A 124 8.43 -10.59 -7.52
C TYR A 124 8.63 -9.64 -8.72
N ARG A 125 9.51 -8.64 -8.56
CA ARG A 125 9.76 -7.56 -9.54
C ARG A 125 8.50 -6.74 -9.88
N SER A 126 7.54 -6.63 -8.96
CA SER A 126 6.47 -5.64 -9.07
C SER A 126 7.01 -4.22 -9.03
N ASN A 127 6.26 -3.25 -9.56
CA ASN A 127 6.62 -1.84 -9.48
C ASN A 127 6.55 -1.35 -8.03
N VAL A 128 7.51 -0.50 -7.66
CA VAL A 128 7.54 0.21 -6.39
C VAL A 128 7.46 1.70 -6.68
N ILE A 129 6.65 2.39 -5.91
CA ILE A 129 6.50 3.84 -5.96
C ILE A 129 7.13 4.37 -4.69
N MET A 130 8.16 5.20 -4.84
CA MET A 130 8.67 6.04 -3.77
C MET A 130 8.09 7.44 -3.99
N GLU A 131 7.30 7.91 -3.03
CA GLU A 131 6.55 9.15 -3.19
C GLU A 131 7.15 10.26 -2.29
N LEU A 132 7.35 11.41 -2.93
CA LEU A 132 7.77 12.69 -2.37
C LEU A 132 6.88 13.85 -2.90
N VAL A 133 5.84 13.55 -3.71
CA VAL A 133 4.83 14.50 -4.24
C VAL A 133 3.49 14.11 -3.64
N ASP A 134 2.62 15.06 -3.26
CA ASP A 134 1.24 14.72 -2.93
C ASP A 134 0.27 15.61 -3.72
N LEU A 135 -0.18 15.08 -4.86
CA LEU A 135 -1.19 15.71 -5.71
C LEU A 135 -2.43 16.09 -4.89
N PHE A 136 -2.84 15.22 -3.96
CA PHE A 136 -4.02 15.41 -3.12
C PHE A 136 -3.79 16.32 -1.92
N CYS A 137 -2.55 16.70 -1.59
CA CYS A 137 -2.25 17.76 -0.61
C CYS A 137 -2.47 19.17 -1.14
N THR A 138 -2.62 19.34 -2.46
CA THR A 138 -2.84 20.66 -3.07
C THR A 138 -4.13 21.30 -2.55
N PRO A 139 -4.07 22.46 -1.88
CA PRO A 139 -5.28 23.19 -1.49
C PRO A 139 -6.02 23.66 -2.74
N ASP A 140 -7.34 23.53 -2.75
CA ASP A 140 -8.24 23.99 -3.83
C ASP A 140 -7.79 23.59 -5.25
N LEU A 141 -7.31 22.35 -5.39
CA LEU A 141 -6.87 21.77 -6.67
C LEU A 141 -8.00 21.81 -7.72
N ALA A 142 -9.21 21.44 -7.31
CA ALA A 142 -10.43 21.47 -8.12
C ALA A 142 -11.66 21.43 -7.19
N PRO A 143 -12.82 21.94 -7.64
CA PRO A 143 -14.02 22.05 -6.80
C PRO A 143 -14.54 20.69 -6.28
N ASN A 144 -14.26 19.60 -7.00
CA ASN A 144 -14.72 18.24 -6.65
C ASN A 144 -13.70 17.41 -5.85
N VAL A 145 -12.53 17.95 -5.48
CA VAL A 145 -11.43 17.19 -4.86
C VAL A 145 -11.83 16.50 -3.56
N ASN A 146 -12.61 17.17 -2.72
CA ASN A 146 -13.10 16.58 -1.47
C ASN A 146 -14.00 15.37 -1.73
N ASN A 147 -14.81 15.41 -2.78
CA ASN A 147 -15.64 14.26 -3.18
C ASN A 147 -14.78 13.13 -3.77
N VAL A 148 -13.73 13.46 -4.53
CA VAL A 148 -12.78 12.46 -5.05
C VAL A 148 -12.07 11.75 -3.90
N LYS A 149 -11.57 12.51 -2.91
CA LYS A 149 -10.93 11.96 -1.69
C LYS A 149 -11.88 11.02 -0.95
N ARG A 150 -13.14 11.45 -0.72
CA ARG A 150 -14.16 10.60 -0.07
C ARG A 150 -14.39 9.30 -0.83
N ASN A 151 -14.62 9.37 -2.15
CA ASN A 151 -14.87 8.17 -2.97
C ASN A 151 -13.68 7.20 -2.98
N LEU A 152 -12.45 7.73 -3.07
CA LEU A 152 -11.23 6.91 -3.00
C LEU A 152 -11.08 6.24 -1.63
N LEU A 153 -11.31 6.96 -0.53
CA LEU A 153 -11.25 6.43 0.82
C LEU A 153 -12.35 5.39 1.10
N THR A 154 -13.55 5.61 0.58
CA THR A 154 -14.65 4.64 0.65
C THR A 154 -14.31 3.38 -0.12
N TYR A 155 -13.80 3.49 -1.34
CA TYR A 155 -13.33 2.34 -2.09
C TYR A 155 -12.22 1.58 -1.35
N TYR A 156 -11.24 2.31 -0.81
CA TYR A 156 -10.15 1.73 -0.02
C TYR A 156 -10.65 0.97 1.23
N SER A 157 -11.57 1.56 2.00
CA SER A 157 -12.13 0.91 3.20
C SER A 157 -12.91 -0.36 2.85
N LEU A 158 -13.66 -0.33 1.75
CA LEU A 158 -14.42 -1.48 1.25
C LEU A 158 -13.49 -2.61 0.74
N LEU A 159 -12.36 -2.28 0.11
CA LEU A 159 -11.32 -3.27 -0.22
C LEU A 159 -10.76 -3.95 1.04
N GLN A 160 -10.44 -3.15 2.07
CA GLN A 160 -9.87 -3.65 3.32
C GLN A 160 -10.86 -4.57 4.06
N SER A 161 -12.14 -4.19 4.11
CA SER A 161 -13.17 -5.00 4.77
C SER A 161 -13.46 -6.31 4.05
N THR A 162 -13.31 -6.36 2.72
CA THR A 162 -13.53 -7.57 1.90
C THR A 162 -12.28 -8.42 1.66
N GLN A 163 -11.11 -7.96 2.09
CA GLN A 163 -9.80 -8.55 1.76
C GLN A 163 -9.59 -8.73 0.25
N LEU A 164 -10.10 -7.78 -0.52
CA LEU A 164 -9.85 -7.69 -1.95
C LEU A 164 -8.77 -6.65 -2.18
N THR A 165 -7.96 -6.83 -3.23
CA THR A 165 -6.99 -5.83 -3.67
C THR A 165 -7.46 -5.20 -4.97
N ASN A 166 -7.09 -3.93 -5.20
CA ASN A 166 -7.36 -3.28 -6.49
C ASN A 166 -6.71 -4.05 -7.66
N SER A 167 -5.57 -4.71 -7.45
CA SER A 167 -4.90 -5.53 -8.46
C SER A 167 -5.71 -6.75 -8.92
N VAL A 168 -6.57 -7.29 -8.05
CA VAL A 168 -7.51 -8.34 -8.48
C VAL A 168 -8.66 -7.71 -9.23
N LEU A 169 -9.27 -6.66 -8.70
CA LEU A 169 -10.44 -6.05 -9.34
C LEU A 169 -10.10 -5.38 -10.67
N SER A 170 -8.84 -4.99 -10.89
CA SER A 170 -8.39 -4.42 -12.16
C SER A 170 -8.47 -5.40 -13.33
N SER A 171 -8.53 -6.71 -13.09
CA SER A 171 -8.80 -7.70 -14.15
C SER A 171 -10.24 -7.66 -14.65
N LEU A 172 -11.17 -7.14 -13.84
CA LEU A 172 -12.54 -6.88 -14.26
C LEU A 172 -12.54 -5.56 -15.05
N PRO A 173 -12.81 -5.62 -16.37
CA PRO A 173 -12.79 -4.44 -17.20
C PRO A 173 -13.79 -3.42 -16.64
N LEU A 174 -13.35 -2.17 -16.54
CA LEU A 174 -14.26 -1.05 -16.39
C LEU A 174 -14.83 -0.73 -17.78
N PRO A 175 -16.07 -0.24 -17.88
CA PRO A 175 -16.60 0.25 -19.14
C PRO A 175 -15.67 1.33 -19.72
N GLU A 176 -15.50 1.32 -21.03
CA GLU A 176 -14.59 2.25 -21.71
C GLU A 176 -15.04 3.72 -21.54
N SER A 177 -16.35 3.97 -21.44
CA SER A 177 -16.93 5.27 -21.10
C SER A 177 -17.40 5.30 -19.64
N LEU A 178 -16.63 5.93 -18.75
CA LEU A 178 -17.10 6.23 -17.39
C LEU A 178 -17.83 7.59 -17.38
N ASP A 179 -18.97 7.67 -18.06
CA ASP A 179 -19.79 8.89 -18.08
C ASP A 179 -20.27 9.21 -16.65
N PRO A 180 -19.96 10.39 -16.09
CA PRO A 180 -20.43 10.78 -14.76
C PRO A 180 -21.96 10.86 -14.66
N LEU A 181 -22.67 11.10 -15.78
CA LEU A 181 -24.11 11.33 -15.79
C LEU A 181 -24.94 10.04 -15.98
N ARG A 182 -24.30 8.92 -16.35
CA ARG A 182 -25.01 7.65 -16.58
C ARG A 182 -24.74 6.63 -15.47
N PRO A 183 -25.78 6.00 -14.88
CA PRO A 183 -25.57 4.86 -13.98
C PRO A 183 -24.99 3.70 -14.78
N ILE A 184 -23.91 3.11 -14.27
CA ILE A 184 -23.21 2.01 -14.93
C ILE A 184 -23.71 0.70 -14.31
N PRO A 185 -24.20 -0.27 -15.12
CA PRO A 185 -24.60 -1.57 -14.60
C PRO A 185 -23.39 -2.33 -14.06
N LEU A 186 -23.63 -3.16 -13.04
CA LEU A 186 -22.62 -4.07 -12.50
C LEU A 186 -22.18 -5.08 -13.57
N PRO A 187 -20.96 -5.65 -13.48
CA PRO A 187 -20.50 -6.66 -14.44
C PRO A 187 -21.49 -7.83 -14.52
N SER A 188 -21.74 -8.31 -15.74
CA SER A 188 -22.73 -9.37 -15.96
C SER A 188 -22.33 -10.67 -15.25
N ARG A 189 -23.34 -11.45 -14.86
CA ARG A 189 -23.18 -12.76 -14.22
C ARG A 189 -22.39 -13.73 -15.09
N LEU A 190 -22.62 -13.69 -16.40
CA LEU A 190 -21.97 -14.55 -17.39
C LEU A 190 -20.51 -14.13 -17.63
N LEU A 191 -20.22 -12.82 -17.69
CA LEU A 191 -18.84 -12.31 -17.78
C LEU A 191 -18.02 -12.76 -16.57
N THR A 192 -18.53 -12.55 -15.36
CA THR A 192 -17.83 -12.96 -14.12
C THR A 192 -17.62 -14.48 -14.05
N LEU A 193 -18.60 -15.27 -14.52
CA LEU A 193 -18.46 -16.73 -14.63
C LEU A 193 -17.40 -17.12 -15.66
N SER A 194 -17.40 -16.52 -16.85
CA SER A 194 -16.42 -16.81 -17.90
C SER A 194 -14.98 -16.54 -17.46
N ILE A 195 -14.75 -15.46 -16.70
CA ILE A 195 -13.45 -15.12 -16.15
C ILE A 195 -13.03 -16.19 -15.12
N LEU A 196 -13.95 -16.63 -14.26
CA LEU A 196 -13.67 -17.69 -13.30
C LEU A 196 -13.33 -19.01 -14.00
N VAL A 197 -14.10 -19.40 -15.02
CA VAL A 197 -13.87 -20.63 -15.78
C VAL A 197 -12.50 -20.56 -16.47
N ARG A 198 -12.18 -19.45 -17.13
CA ARG A 198 -10.88 -19.21 -17.76
C ARG A 198 -9.72 -19.33 -16.76
N ASP A 199 -9.81 -18.62 -15.63
CA ASP A 199 -8.76 -18.63 -14.61
C ASP A 199 -8.63 -20.02 -13.94
N SER A 200 -9.75 -20.73 -13.74
CA SER A 200 -9.77 -22.09 -13.19
C SER A 200 -9.15 -23.09 -14.16
N LEU A 201 -9.55 -23.06 -15.43
CA LEU A 201 -8.99 -23.93 -16.47
C LEU A 201 -7.48 -23.67 -16.63
N SER A 202 -7.06 -22.41 -16.65
CA SER A 202 -5.64 -22.04 -16.67
C SER A 202 -4.87 -22.58 -15.46
N SER A 203 -5.51 -22.70 -14.29
CA SER A 203 -4.87 -23.24 -13.09
C SER A 203 -4.81 -24.77 -13.13
N ILE A 204 -5.87 -25.43 -13.60
CA ILE A 204 -5.96 -26.89 -13.74
C ILE A 204 -4.93 -27.41 -14.74
N VAL A 205 -4.81 -26.80 -15.92
CA VAL A 205 -3.85 -27.22 -16.95
C VAL A 205 -2.40 -27.16 -16.45
N ARG A 206 -2.08 -26.23 -15.55
CA ARG A 206 -0.74 -26.05 -14.99
C ARG A 206 -0.46 -26.94 -13.78
N LEU A 207 -1.49 -27.48 -13.13
CA LEU A 207 -1.34 -28.25 -11.90
C LEU A 207 -0.47 -29.51 -12.11
N PRO A 208 -0.65 -30.35 -13.16
CA PRO A 208 0.19 -31.52 -13.38
C PRO A 208 1.68 -31.17 -13.53
N LEU A 209 1.97 -30.07 -14.23
CA LEU A 209 3.33 -29.57 -14.45
C LEU A 209 4.00 -29.03 -13.18
N PHE A 210 3.22 -28.72 -12.15
CA PHE A 210 3.69 -28.20 -10.87
C PHE A 210 3.87 -29.28 -9.80
N ILE A 211 3.14 -30.40 -9.87
CA ILE A 211 3.21 -31.47 -8.87
C ILE A 211 4.62 -32.04 -8.74
N LEU A 212 5.29 -32.31 -9.87
CA LEU A 212 6.62 -32.92 -9.84
C LEU A 212 7.69 -32.01 -9.20
N PRO A 213 7.88 -30.74 -9.62
CA PRO A 213 8.77 -29.83 -8.92
C PRO A 213 8.41 -29.65 -7.45
N LEU A 214 7.10 -29.54 -7.13
CA LEU A 214 6.64 -29.39 -5.75
C LEU A 214 7.01 -30.60 -4.89
N ALA A 215 6.86 -31.82 -5.40
CA ALA A 215 7.20 -33.04 -4.67
C ALA A 215 8.70 -33.09 -4.32
N ILE A 216 9.58 -32.73 -5.26
CA ILE A 216 11.03 -32.67 -5.03
C ILE A 216 11.37 -31.63 -3.94
N HIS A 217 10.68 -30.48 -3.93
CA HIS A 217 10.92 -29.40 -2.96
C HIS A 217 10.11 -29.56 -1.66
N ALA A 218 9.21 -30.54 -1.57
CA ALA A 218 8.29 -30.72 -0.43
C ALA A 218 9.01 -30.85 0.92
N PRO A 219 10.12 -31.63 1.05
CA PRO A 219 10.86 -31.71 2.31
C PRO A 219 11.35 -30.36 2.81
N ALA A 220 11.81 -29.48 1.92
CA ALA A 220 12.25 -28.14 2.28
C ALA A 220 11.10 -27.29 2.84
N TYR A 221 9.88 -27.42 2.31
CA TYR A 221 8.70 -26.72 2.85
C TYR A 221 8.29 -27.24 4.22
N VAL A 222 8.33 -28.57 4.43
CA VAL A 222 7.99 -29.19 5.71
C VAL A 222 8.99 -28.76 6.78
N VAL A 223 10.28 -28.93 6.52
CA VAL A 223 11.34 -28.58 7.48
C VAL A 223 11.40 -27.08 7.71
N GLY A 224 11.25 -26.25 6.68
CA GLY A 224 11.12 -24.80 6.84
C GLY A 224 9.94 -24.42 7.74
N ARG A 225 8.79 -25.09 7.61
CA ARG A 225 7.62 -24.84 8.47
C ARG A 225 7.85 -25.31 9.91
N LEU A 226 8.56 -26.41 10.13
CA LEU A 226 8.96 -26.87 11.46
C LEU A 226 9.96 -25.89 12.10
N GLY A 227 10.96 -25.44 11.35
CA GLY A 227 11.95 -24.46 11.81
C GLY A 227 11.34 -23.10 12.16
N ALA A 228 10.30 -22.69 11.44
CA ALA A 228 9.53 -21.49 11.78
C ALA A 228 8.85 -21.60 13.16
N LYS A 229 8.39 -22.79 13.55
CA LYS A 229 7.72 -23.01 14.84
C LYS A 229 8.67 -23.01 16.04
N LEU A 230 9.98 -23.07 15.83
CA LEU A 230 10.97 -23.07 16.92
C LEU A 230 11.09 -21.70 17.63
N VAL A 231 10.51 -20.63 17.06
CA VAL A 231 10.52 -19.29 17.65
C VAL A 231 9.10 -18.77 17.64
N GLU A 232 8.47 -18.59 18.79
CA GLU A 232 7.05 -18.19 18.87
C GLU A 232 6.85 -16.67 18.95
N ASP A 233 7.81 -15.94 19.53
CA ASP A 233 7.60 -14.55 19.94
C ASP A 233 7.95 -13.50 18.87
N GLU A 234 8.69 -13.88 17.82
CA GLU A 234 9.16 -12.96 16.77
C GLU A 234 8.87 -13.52 15.37
N GLU A 235 7.77 -13.08 14.74
CA GLU A 235 7.38 -13.49 13.38
C GLU A 235 8.46 -13.18 12.31
N GLU A 236 9.28 -12.14 12.51
CA GLU A 236 10.44 -11.86 11.64
C GLU A 236 11.47 -12.99 11.70
N THR A 237 11.77 -13.47 12.91
CA THR A 237 12.67 -14.59 13.15
C THR A 237 12.05 -15.90 12.66
N GLN A 238 10.72 -16.07 12.74
CA GLN A 238 10.02 -17.21 12.12
C GLN A 238 10.22 -17.25 10.61
N ALA A 239 10.07 -16.11 9.93
CA ALA A 239 10.24 -16.01 8.48
C ALA A 239 11.69 -16.29 8.07
N GLN A 240 12.66 -15.77 8.83
CA GLN A 240 14.08 -16.04 8.63
C GLN A 240 14.41 -17.52 8.82
N ASN A 241 13.98 -18.12 9.94
CA ASN A 241 14.17 -19.55 10.20
C ASN A 241 13.55 -20.40 9.09
N LYS A 242 12.32 -20.07 8.67
CA LYS A 242 11.66 -20.78 7.57
C LYS A 242 12.52 -20.82 6.30
N ALA A 243 13.12 -19.69 5.94
CA ALA A 243 14.00 -19.60 4.77
C ALA A 243 15.32 -20.36 5.00
N VAL A 244 15.97 -20.17 6.14
CA VAL A 244 17.26 -20.81 6.46
C VAL A 244 17.12 -22.34 6.48
N PHE A 245 16.19 -22.88 7.25
CA PHE A 245 15.96 -24.32 7.35
C PHE A 245 15.52 -24.93 6.01
N GLY A 246 14.68 -24.21 5.25
CA GLY A 246 14.27 -24.64 3.91
C GLY A 246 15.45 -24.73 2.93
N ILE A 247 16.26 -23.66 2.85
CA ILE A 247 17.44 -23.61 1.98
C ILE A 247 18.49 -24.64 2.42
N PHE A 248 18.69 -24.82 3.73
CA PHE A 248 19.65 -25.79 4.27
C PHE A 248 19.33 -27.21 3.82
N VAL A 249 18.07 -27.66 3.98
CA VAL A 249 17.64 -29.00 3.53
C VAL A 249 17.75 -29.14 2.02
N LEU A 250 17.40 -28.09 1.28
CA LEU A 250 17.51 -28.08 -0.17
C LEU A 250 18.97 -28.27 -0.63
N ALA A 251 19.89 -27.51 -0.01
CA ALA A 251 21.30 -27.45 -0.39
C ALA A 251 22.11 -28.67 0.05
N ILE A 252 21.79 -29.27 1.20
CA ILE A 252 22.58 -30.36 1.78
C ILE A 252 22.00 -31.74 1.47
N ALA A 253 20.66 -31.86 1.40
CA ALA A 253 20.02 -33.16 1.18
C ALA A 253 19.45 -33.27 -0.24
N VAL A 254 18.50 -32.41 -0.61
CA VAL A 254 17.69 -32.61 -1.82
C VAL A 254 18.52 -32.47 -3.10
N TYR A 255 19.19 -31.34 -3.29
CA TYR A 255 19.95 -31.09 -4.54
C TYR A 255 21.17 -31.98 -4.70
N PRO A 256 21.97 -32.28 -3.66
CA PRO A 256 23.05 -33.26 -3.77
C PRO A 256 22.52 -34.65 -4.12
N MET A 257 21.43 -35.11 -3.49
CA MET A 257 20.83 -36.42 -3.81
C MET A 257 20.36 -36.48 -5.28
N VAL A 258 19.68 -35.44 -5.77
CA VAL A 258 19.25 -35.34 -7.17
C VAL A 258 20.46 -35.24 -8.12
N PHE A 259 21.50 -34.49 -7.74
CA PHE A 259 22.75 -34.39 -8.51
C PHE A 259 23.39 -35.78 -8.71
N PHE A 260 23.66 -36.49 -7.61
CA PHE A 260 24.33 -37.79 -7.66
C PHE A 260 23.47 -38.85 -8.34
N PHE A 261 22.14 -38.80 -8.18
CA PHE A 261 21.23 -39.68 -8.91
C PHE A 261 21.32 -39.45 -10.43
N LEU A 262 21.21 -38.20 -10.89
CA LEU A 262 21.33 -37.88 -12.33
C LEU A 262 22.71 -38.21 -12.88
N TRP A 263 23.76 -37.92 -12.11
CA TRP A 263 25.13 -38.23 -12.52
C TRP A 263 25.37 -39.74 -12.61
N SER A 264 24.77 -40.52 -11.71
CA SER A 264 24.77 -41.99 -11.76
C SER A 264 24.08 -42.51 -13.02
N CYS A 265 22.91 -41.99 -13.38
CA CYS A 265 22.23 -42.32 -14.63
C CYS A 265 23.07 -41.99 -15.88
N LEU A 266 23.97 -41.00 -15.78
CA LEU A 266 24.89 -40.57 -16.82
C LEU A 266 26.28 -41.21 -16.69
N ARG A 267 26.36 -42.36 -15.99
CA ARG A 267 27.55 -43.20 -15.81
C ARG A 267 28.76 -42.45 -15.23
N TYR A 268 28.52 -41.46 -14.38
CA TYR A 268 29.56 -40.68 -13.72
C TYR A 268 30.56 -39.96 -14.66
N THR A 269 30.14 -39.68 -15.89
CA THR A 269 30.98 -38.95 -16.88
C THR A 269 31.10 -37.47 -16.51
N SER A 270 32.21 -36.81 -16.87
CA SER A 270 32.39 -35.37 -16.64
C SER A 270 31.35 -34.51 -17.37
N THR A 271 30.97 -34.92 -18.60
CA THR A 271 29.87 -34.31 -19.35
C THR A 271 28.53 -34.54 -18.65
N GLY A 272 28.30 -35.74 -18.07
CA GLY A 272 27.13 -36.04 -17.26
C GLY A 272 27.00 -35.16 -16.02
N ALA A 273 28.11 -34.83 -15.35
CA ALA A 273 28.11 -33.90 -14.21
C ALA A 273 27.65 -32.50 -14.61
N LEU A 274 28.12 -31.98 -15.75
CA LEU A 274 27.70 -30.67 -16.27
C LEU A 274 26.20 -30.66 -16.62
N VAL A 275 25.70 -31.74 -17.22
CA VAL A 275 24.26 -31.89 -17.51
C VAL A 275 23.44 -31.92 -16.23
N ALA A 276 23.88 -32.62 -15.18
CA ALA A 276 23.20 -32.67 -13.89
C ALA A 276 23.16 -31.29 -13.20
N ILE A 277 24.25 -30.52 -13.22
CA ILE A 277 24.29 -29.13 -12.72
C ILE A 277 23.33 -28.23 -13.51
N GLY A 278 23.37 -28.32 -14.84
CA GLY A 278 22.47 -27.56 -15.71
C GLY A 278 20.99 -27.88 -15.42
N PHE A 279 20.66 -29.17 -15.29
CA PHE A 279 19.32 -29.63 -14.94
C PHE A 279 18.86 -29.10 -13.58
N LEU A 280 19.69 -29.19 -12.54
CA LEU A 280 19.35 -28.65 -11.20
C LEU A 280 19.09 -27.15 -11.24
N THR A 281 19.90 -26.41 -12.00
CA THR A 281 19.74 -24.97 -12.17
C THR A 281 18.41 -24.64 -12.88
N LEU A 282 18.06 -25.42 -13.90
CA LEU A 282 16.77 -25.30 -14.60
C LEU A 282 15.60 -25.69 -13.70
N LEU A 283 15.72 -26.77 -12.93
CA LEU A 283 14.70 -27.25 -11.99
C LEU A 283 14.40 -26.19 -10.92
N ALA A 284 15.44 -25.58 -10.34
CA ALA A 284 15.29 -24.50 -9.36
C ALA A 284 14.60 -23.26 -9.98
N LYS A 285 15.03 -22.84 -11.17
CA LYS A 285 14.39 -21.73 -11.91
C LYS A 285 12.95 -22.04 -12.27
N TYR A 286 12.67 -23.25 -12.73
CA TYR A 286 11.36 -23.72 -13.13
C TYR A 286 10.39 -23.75 -11.93
N HIS A 287 10.81 -24.34 -10.82
CA HIS A 287 10.05 -24.36 -9.56
C HIS A 287 9.70 -22.95 -9.06
N ASN A 288 10.70 -22.06 -8.98
CA ASN A 288 10.49 -20.68 -8.53
C ASN A 288 9.55 -19.88 -9.43
N ARG A 289 9.58 -20.13 -10.75
CA ARG A 289 8.64 -19.49 -11.68
C ARG A 289 7.22 -20.04 -11.50
N LEU A 290 7.08 -21.36 -11.48
CA LEU A 290 5.77 -22.00 -11.34
C LEU A 290 5.09 -21.66 -10.02
N ILE A 291 5.82 -21.63 -8.90
CA ILE A 291 5.20 -21.39 -7.60
C ILE A 291 4.64 -19.98 -7.51
N ASN A 292 5.37 -18.97 -8.02
CA ASN A 292 4.91 -17.59 -8.03
C ASN A 292 3.69 -17.43 -8.96
N ASP A 293 3.76 -18.00 -10.16
CA ASP A 293 2.67 -17.91 -11.13
C ASP A 293 1.41 -18.62 -10.60
N ASN A 294 1.52 -19.87 -10.12
CA ASN A 294 0.39 -20.63 -9.58
C ASN A 294 -0.20 -19.98 -8.33
N TYR A 295 0.63 -19.37 -7.48
CA TYR A 295 0.16 -18.65 -6.30
C TYR A 295 -0.67 -17.41 -6.66
N GLU A 296 -0.23 -16.61 -7.64
CA GLU A 296 -0.99 -15.45 -8.12
C GLU A 296 -2.28 -15.88 -8.82
N HIS A 297 -2.25 -16.97 -9.60
CA HIS A 297 -3.46 -17.56 -10.20
C HIS A 297 -4.44 -18.06 -9.15
N ALA A 298 -3.97 -18.77 -8.12
CA ALA A 298 -4.82 -19.24 -7.03
C ALA A 298 -5.48 -18.08 -6.28
N LYS A 299 -4.73 -17.01 -5.97
CA LYS A 299 -5.29 -15.77 -5.39
C LYS A 299 -6.37 -15.16 -6.28
N ARG A 300 -6.11 -15.08 -7.58
CA ARG A 300 -7.07 -14.56 -8.55
C ARG A 300 -8.33 -15.40 -8.59
N VAL A 301 -8.22 -16.73 -8.68
CA VAL A 301 -9.37 -17.65 -8.67
C VAL A 301 -10.20 -17.47 -7.40
N VAL A 302 -9.58 -17.42 -6.22
CA VAL A 302 -10.29 -17.21 -4.95
C VAL A 302 -11.01 -15.86 -4.93
N ALA A 303 -10.38 -14.82 -5.43
CA ALA A 303 -10.97 -13.49 -5.42
C ALA A 303 -12.05 -13.31 -6.50
N THR A 304 -11.88 -13.87 -7.71
CA THR A 304 -12.91 -13.96 -8.75
C THR A 304 -14.10 -14.79 -8.28
N TRP A 305 -13.87 -15.90 -7.57
CA TRP A 305 -14.92 -16.69 -6.94
C TRP A 305 -15.71 -15.86 -5.93
N ARG A 306 -15.03 -15.11 -5.07
CA ARG A 306 -15.70 -14.18 -4.14
C ARG A 306 -16.56 -13.18 -4.92
N VAL A 307 -16.00 -12.54 -5.95
CA VAL A 307 -16.73 -11.58 -6.79
C VAL A 307 -17.97 -12.23 -7.42
N LEU A 308 -17.84 -13.43 -7.99
CA LEU A 308 -18.94 -14.19 -8.59
C LEU A 308 -20.06 -14.42 -7.58
N VAL A 309 -19.72 -14.96 -6.40
CA VAL A 309 -20.68 -15.21 -5.32
C VAL A 309 -21.39 -13.91 -4.89
N GLY A 310 -20.67 -12.79 -4.83
CA GLY A 310 -21.25 -11.49 -4.49
C GLY A 310 -22.16 -10.92 -5.59
N VAL A 311 -21.83 -11.10 -6.86
CA VAL A 311 -22.64 -10.65 -8.00
C VAL A 311 -23.89 -11.51 -8.14
N TRP A 312 -23.79 -12.82 -7.93
CA TRP A 312 -24.87 -13.80 -8.06
C TRP A 312 -25.80 -13.90 -6.84
N ALA A 313 -25.40 -13.39 -5.68
CA ALA A 313 -26.25 -13.36 -4.49
C ALA A 313 -27.63 -12.69 -4.76
N PRO A 314 -28.67 -12.91 -3.97
CA PRO A 314 -29.88 -12.08 -4.05
C PRO A 314 -29.58 -10.61 -3.73
N LYS A 315 -30.32 -9.65 -4.32
CA LYS A 315 -30.20 -8.21 -3.99
C LYS A 315 -30.50 -7.92 -2.51
N GLN A 316 -31.42 -8.67 -1.92
CA GLN A 316 -31.81 -8.57 -0.52
C GLN A 316 -30.67 -8.88 0.47
N TRP A 317 -29.61 -9.57 0.02
CA TRP A 317 -28.45 -9.88 0.85
C TRP A 317 -27.46 -8.72 0.95
N ASP A 318 -27.61 -7.68 0.13
CA ASP A 318 -26.79 -6.49 0.23
C ASP A 318 -26.98 -5.83 1.60
N LEU A 319 -25.93 -5.18 2.09
CA LEU A 319 -26.05 -4.36 3.29
C LEU A 319 -26.88 -3.12 2.98
N SER A 320 -27.77 -2.75 3.90
CA SER A 320 -28.49 -1.48 3.85
C SER A 320 -27.50 -0.31 3.91
N VAL A 321 -27.89 0.86 3.40
CA VAL A 321 -27.04 2.06 3.37
C VAL A 321 -26.53 2.42 4.78
N ASN A 322 -27.40 2.32 5.79
CA ASN A 322 -27.03 2.58 7.18
C ASN A 322 -25.99 1.59 7.70
N ALA A 323 -26.14 0.29 7.41
CA ALA A 323 -25.17 -0.73 7.81
C ALA A 323 -23.85 -0.62 7.02
N LEU A 324 -23.90 -0.13 5.79
CA LEU A 324 -22.74 0.10 4.93
C LEU A 324 -21.87 1.25 5.46
N SER A 325 -22.46 2.28 6.05
CA SER A 325 -21.76 3.48 6.54
C SER A 325 -20.54 3.13 7.42
N GLN A 326 -20.65 2.10 8.27
CA GLN A 326 -19.58 1.61 9.15
C GLN A 326 -18.34 1.09 8.41
N TYR A 327 -18.49 0.71 7.14
CA TYR A 327 -17.42 0.17 6.30
C TYR A 327 -16.96 1.15 5.21
N THR A 328 -17.55 2.35 5.16
CA THR A 328 -17.20 3.38 4.16
C THR A 328 -16.10 4.32 4.62
N VAL A 329 -15.81 4.32 5.92
CA VAL A 329 -14.75 5.12 6.53
C VAL A 329 -13.56 4.21 6.84
N PRO A 330 -12.34 4.56 6.42
CA PRO A 330 -11.14 3.82 6.81
C PRO A 330 -11.01 3.77 8.33
N LYS A 331 -10.53 2.67 8.88
CA LYS A 331 -10.29 2.57 10.33
C LYS A 331 -9.22 3.57 10.72
N LEU A 332 -9.58 4.54 11.56
CA LEU A 332 -8.59 5.44 12.15
C LEU A 332 -7.56 4.62 12.93
N PRO A 333 -6.26 4.87 12.74
CA PRO A 333 -5.24 4.22 13.55
C PRO A 333 -5.45 4.60 15.03
N PRO A 334 -5.15 3.69 15.97
CA PRO A 334 -5.18 4.04 17.39
C PRO A 334 -4.21 5.20 17.68
N ALA A 335 -4.51 5.99 18.71
CA ALA A 335 -3.63 7.06 19.16
C ALA A 335 -2.22 6.52 19.44
N ASN A 336 -1.21 7.30 19.10
CA ASN A 336 0.17 6.88 19.26
C ASN A 336 0.55 6.85 20.75
N GLN A 337 0.78 5.64 21.27
CA GLN A 337 1.24 5.34 22.64
C GLN A 337 2.60 5.98 22.98
N TRP A 338 3.43 6.31 21.98
CA TRP A 338 4.72 6.96 22.19
C TRP A 338 4.62 8.49 22.30
N ILE A 339 3.42 9.07 22.15
CA ILE A 339 3.19 10.51 22.29
C ILE A 339 2.31 10.75 23.52
N ASP A 340 2.89 11.37 24.55
CA ASP A 340 2.16 11.76 25.76
C ASP A 340 1.45 13.11 25.57
N ARG A 341 0.17 13.05 25.18
CA ARG A 341 -0.66 14.24 24.98
C ARG A 341 -1.09 14.93 26.28
N SER A 342 -0.99 14.25 27.43
CA SER A 342 -1.41 14.82 28.72
C SER A 342 -0.53 16.00 29.15
N ARG A 343 0.75 15.95 28.77
CA ARG A 343 1.77 16.95 29.11
C ARG A 343 1.74 18.20 28.23
N SER A 344 1.08 18.14 27.08
CA SER A 344 0.89 19.30 26.19
C SER A 344 -0.25 20.22 26.67
N LYS A 345 -1.40 19.63 27.05
CA LYS A 345 -2.56 20.38 27.57
C LYS A 345 -2.28 21.23 28.83
N SER A 346 -1.28 20.88 29.63
CA SER A 346 -0.91 21.64 30.82
C SER A 346 -0.10 22.91 30.52
N ARG A 347 0.51 23.05 29.31
CA ARG A 347 1.27 24.25 28.93
C ARG A 347 0.41 25.39 28.38
N THR A 348 -0.78 25.11 27.88
CA THR A 348 -1.73 26.13 27.39
C THR A 348 -2.53 26.82 28.49
N GLY A 349 -2.31 26.49 29.77
CA GLY A 349 -3.03 27.05 30.92
C GLY A 349 -2.41 28.31 31.56
N SER A 350 -1.28 28.81 31.06
CA SER A 350 -0.60 29.98 31.64
C SER A 350 -0.26 31.02 30.57
N GLY A 351 -1.23 31.87 30.22
CA GLY A 351 -0.97 33.00 29.32
C GLY A 351 -2.22 33.75 28.89
N THR A 352 -2.43 34.90 29.53
CA THR A 352 -3.27 36.04 29.10
C THR A 352 -4.79 35.92 29.29
N SER A 353 -5.28 36.70 30.25
CA SER A 353 -6.67 37.00 30.55
C SER A 353 -7.33 37.81 29.42
N SER A 354 -8.47 37.34 28.91
CA SER A 354 -9.54 38.16 28.32
C SER A 354 -10.88 37.43 28.45
N PRO A 355 -12.00 38.17 28.57
CA PRO A 355 -13.17 37.71 29.31
C PRO A 355 -14.02 36.69 28.55
N VAL A 356 -14.58 35.80 29.37
CA VAL A 356 -15.43 34.66 29.07
C VAL A 356 -16.71 35.06 28.33
N LEU A 357 -16.97 34.40 27.20
CA LEU A 357 -18.33 34.04 26.79
C LEU A 357 -18.52 32.54 27.05
N PRO A 358 -19.67 32.09 27.59
CA PRO A 358 -19.84 30.72 28.05
C PRO A 358 -19.94 29.76 26.86
N PRO A 359 -19.19 28.65 26.84
CA PRO A 359 -19.47 27.58 25.88
C PRO A 359 -20.73 26.83 26.31
N LEU A 360 -21.70 26.76 25.38
CA LEU A 360 -22.84 25.88 25.47
C LEU A 360 -22.37 24.41 25.38
N ASN A 361 -22.76 23.63 26.39
CA ASN A 361 -22.69 22.18 26.53
C ASN A 361 -21.43 21.56 27.20
N PRO A 362 -21.63 20.71 28.22
CA PRO A 362 -20.55 20.10 28.99
C PRO A 362 -19.87 18.99 28.18
N ALA A 363 -18.54 19.08 28.13
CA ALA A 363 -17.68 18.03 27.63
C ALA A 363 -17.90 16.74 28.44
N ILE A 364 -18.27 15.67 27.74
CA ILE A 364 -18.14 14.31 28.25
C ILE A 364 -16.63 14.06 28.38
N SER A 365 -16.16 14.08 29.62
CA SER A 365 -14.86 13.54 30.00
C SER A 365 -14.85 12.05 29.69
N GLU A 366 -14.18 11.63 28.62
CA GLU A 366 -13.86 10.22 28.40
C GLU A 366 -12.77 9.81 29.40
N PRO A 367 -13.05 8.87 30.34
CA PRO A 367 -11.99 8.28 31.14
C PRO A 367 -11.12 7.41 30.24
N ALA A 368 -9.80 7.48 30.44
CA ALA A 368 -8.84 6.58 29.82
C ALA A 368 -9.25 5.13 30.08
N ALA A 369 -9.83 4.47 29.08
CA ALA A 369 -10.29 3.12 29.21
C ALA A 369 -9.08 2.18 29.34
N PRO A 370 -9.06 1.25 30.33
CA PRO A 370 -8.07 0.19 30.33
C PRO A 370 -8.20 -0.60 29.04
N ALA A 371 -7.08 -1.15 28.54
CA ALA A 371 -7.01 -1.94 27.31
C ALA A 371 -7.96 -3.15 27.34
N ARG A 372 -9.25 -2.90 27.06
CA ARG A 372 -10.24 -3.92 26.80
C ARG A 372 -9.79 -4.61 25.53
N LYS A 373 -9.56 -5.93 25.61
CA LYS A 373 -9.50 -6.81 24.44
C LYS A 373 -10.71 -6.48 23.58
N THR A 374 -10.51 -5.70 22.51
CA THR A 374 -11.57 -5.31 21.61
C THR A 374 -12.16 -6.62 21.10
N LYS A 375 -13.43 -6.88 21.39
CA LYS A 375 -14.16 -7.98 20.75
C LYS A 375 -13.90 -7.79 19.25
N LYS A 376 -13.28 -8.75 18.58
CA LYS A 376 -13.06 -8.69 17.13
C LYS A 376 -14.44 -8.42 16.52
N ASP A 377 -14.65 -7.21 16.01
CA ASP A 377 -15.89 -6.88 15.31
C ASP A 377 -16.14 -7.98 14.28
N ARG A 378 -17.27 -8.67 14.42
CA ARG A 378 -17.66 -9.73 13.50
C ARG A 378 -17.88 -9.08 12.14
N ARG A 379 -16.86 -9.20 11.28
CA ARG A 379 -16.89 -8.67 9.92
C ARG A 379 -18.05 -9.32 9.17
N PRO A 380 -18.81 -8.56 8.37
CA PRO A 380 -19.87 -9.13 7.57
C PRO A 380 -19.25 -10.06 6.52
N PRO A 381 -19.96 -11.11 6.11
CA PRO A 381 -19.46 -11.99 5.06
C PRO A 381 -19.25 -11.18 3.78
N SER A 382 -18.07 -11.31 3.18
CA SER A 382 -17.61 -10.50 2.05
C SER A 382 -18.62 -10.43 0.90
N ARG A 383 -19.35 -11.52 0.65
CA ARG A 383 -20.45 -11.59 -0.35
C ARG A 383 -21.47 -10.45 -0.28
N ARG A 384 -21.75 -9.90 0.91
CA ARG A 384 -22.72 -8.80 1.11
C ARG A 384 -22.18 -7.41 0.79
N LEU A 385 -20.85 -7.28 0.67
CA LEU A 385 -20.15 -6.02 0.41
C LEU A 385 -19.68 -5.89 -1.04
N ILE A 386 -19.61 -7.00 -1.79
CA ILE A 386 -18.95 -7.02 -3.10
C ILE A 386 -19.61 -6.09 -4.12
N ARG A 387 -20.94 -6.01 -4.19
CA ARG A 387 -21.60 -5.05 -5.08
C ARG A 387 -21.28 -3.62 -4.72
N HIS A 388 -21.25 -3.31 -3.42
CA HIS A 388 -20.87 -2.00 -2.91
C HIS A 388 -19.41 -1.66 -3.25
N VAL A 389 -18.49 -2.63 -3.14
CA VAL A 389 -17.09 -2.49 -3.58
C VAL A 389 -17.03 -2.17 -5.08
N LEU A 390 -17.78 -2.89 -5.91
CA LEU A 390 -17.80 -2.68 -7.37
C LEU A 390 -18.39 -1.31 -7.75
N ARG A 391 -19.46 -0.87 -7.06
CA ARG A 391 -20.02 0.49 -7.23
C ARG A 391 -19.03 1.57 -6.80
N ALA A 392 -18.46 1.44 -5.60
CA ALA A 392 -17.46 2.37 -5.08
C ALA A 392 -16.23 2.45 -5.97
N ARG A 393 -15.80 1.33 -6.59
CA ARG A 393 -14.73 1.31 -7.59
C ARG A 393 -15.07 2.19 -8.80
N ILE A 394 -16.29 2.07 -9.32
CA ILE A 394 -16.76 2.85 -10.46
C ILE A 394 -16.83 4.33 -10.10
N GLU A 395 -17.42 4.67 -8.95
CA GLU A 395 -17.55 6.05 -8.46
C GLU A 395 -16.18 6.69 -8.20
N ALA A 396 -15.26 5.96 -7.58
CA ALA A 396 -13.89 6.39 -7.39
C ALA A 396 -13.18 6.63 -8.73
N ALA A 397 -13.28 5.68 -9.68
CA ALA A 397 -12.69 5.84 -11.01
C ALA A 397 -13.28 7.02 -11.79
N LYS A 398 -14.61 7.22 -11.74
CA LYS A 398 -15.30 8.38 -12.33
C LYS A 398 -14.82 9.70 -11.75
N SER A 399 -14.79 9.80 -10.42
CA SER A 399 -14.37 11.02 -9.73
C SER A 399 -12.91 11.36 -10.01
N LEU A 400 -12.02 10.36 -10.03
CA LEU A 400 -10.62 10.54 -10.38
C LEU A 400 -10.43 10.94 -11.85
N ALA A 401 -11.14 10.29 -12.78
CA ALA A 401 -11.10 10.65 -14.19
C ALA A 401 -11.59 12.08 -14.43
N SER A 402 -12.66 12.49 -13.73
CA SER A 402 -13.19 13.85 -13.76
C SER A 402 -12.17 14.87 -13.25
N LEU A 403 -11.51 14.58 -12.13
CA LEU A 403 -10.43 15.42 -11.58
C LEU A 403 -9.28 15.58 -12.58
N LEU A 404 -8.77 14.47 -13.12
CA LEU A 404 -7.66 14.51 -14.09
C LEU A 404 -8.05 15.25 -15.37
N GLN A 405 -9.29 15.11 -15.84
CA GLN A 405 -9.80 15.86 -17.00
C GLN A 405 -9.92 17.37 -16.72
N GLN A 406 -10.30 17.77 -15.50
CA GLN A 406 -10.35 19.18 -15.12
C GLN A 406 -8.94 19.78 -15.09
N LEU A 407 -7.97 19.05 -14.55
CA LEU A 407 -6.56 19.46 -14.55
C LEU A 407 -5.97 19.53 -15.96
N ASP A 408 -6.41 18.66 -16.87
CA ASP A 408 -5.97 18.69 -18.27
C ASP A 408 -6.46 19.94 -19.02
N ARG A 409 -7.58 20.52 -18.59
CA ARG A 409 -8.09 21.80 -19.12
C ARG A 409 -7.37 23.01 -18.55
N THR A 410 -6.68 22.86 -17.42
CA THR A 410 -5.96 23.94 -16.73
C THR A 410 -4.50 23.53 -16.50
N PRO A 411 -3.69 23.37 -17.58
CA PRO A 411 -2.33 22.86 -17.48
C PRO A 411 -1.41 23.72 -16.60
N ASP A 412 -1.68 25.02 -16.49
CA ASP A 412 -0.91 25.97 -15.68
C ASP A 412 -1.27 25.92 -14.18
N LYS A 413 -2.28 25.12 -13.78
CA LYS A 413 -2.68 25.00 -12.37
C LYS A 413 -1.51 24.44 -11.56
N ARG A 414 -1.20 25.11 -10.45
CA ARG A 414 -0.13 24.71 -9.52
C ARG A 414 -0.60 23.50 -8.69
N VAL A 415 0.24 22.46 -8.67
CA VAL A 415 0.08 21.23 -7.90
C VAL A 415 1.18 21.18 -6.83
N SER A 416 0.80 20.90 -5.60
CA SER A 416 1.72 20.77 -4.46
C SER A 416 2.72 19.64 -4.69
N ALA A 417 3.97 19.93 -4.42
CA ALA A 417 5.08 18.98 -4.45
C ALA A 417 6.10 19.35 -3.36
N SER A 418 6.96 18.40 -2.98
CA SER A 418 8.13 18.77 -2.17
C SER A 418 8.99 19.80 -2.92
N ALA A 419 9.60 20.73 -2.18
CA ALA A 419 10.46 21.77 -2.77
C ALA A 419 11.61 21.18 -3.62
N HIS A 420 12.14 20.02 -3.22
CA HIS A 420 13.15 19.32 -4.01
C HIS A 420 12.62 18.90 -5.39
N LEU A 421 11.43 18.31 -5.45
CA LEU A 421 10.84 17.87 -6.72
C LEU A 421 10.38 19.03 -7.58
N ALA A 422 9.90 20.12 -6.98
CA ALA A 422 9.66 21.35 -7.72
C ALA A 422 10.95 21.81 -8.42
N ARG A 423 12.09 21.92 -7.72
CA ARG A 423 13.37 22.30 -8.35
C ARG A 423 13.82 21.31 -9.44
N ALA A 424 13.73 20.00 -9.17
CA ALA A 424 14.20 18.98 -10.10
C ALA A 424 13.40 18.93 -11.42
N PHE A 425 12.12 19.30 -11.38
CA PHE A 425 11.21 19.25 -12.54
C PHE A 425 10.81 20.65 -13.05
N GLY A 426 11.61 21.69 -12.76
CA GLY A 426 11.39 23.05 -13.28
C GLY A 426 10.15 23.76 -12.74
N GLY A 427 9.65 23.32 -11.58
CA GLY A 427 8.57 23.93 -10.83
C GLY A 427 8.99 25.16 -10.01
N GLN A 428 8.03 25.74 -9.32
CA GLN A 428 8.21 26.92 -8.46
C GLN A 428 8.38 26.50 -7.00
N VAL A 429 9.20 27.22 -6.26
CA VAL A 429 9.33 27.07 -4.81
C VAL A 429 8.97 28.40 -4.19
N ASP A 430 7.87 28.43 -3.46
CA ASP A 430 7.51 29.63 -2.71
C ASP A 430 8.41 29.70 -1.46
N PRO A 431 8.90 30.90 -1.10
CA PRO A 431 9.69 31.06 0.11
C PRO A 431 8.86 30.66 1.33
N VAL A 432 9.58 30.26 2.38
CA VAL A 432 9.03 29.93 3.69
C VAL A 432 8.03 30.99 4.13
N ARG A 433 6.77 30.61 4.24
CA ARG A 433 5.72 31.50 4.73
C ARG A 433 5.65 31.27 6.23
N ALA A 434 6.24 32.16 7.01
CA ALA A 434 6.14 32.13 8.47
C ALA A 434 4.69 32.27 8.90
N GLN A 435 4.00 31.13 9.05
CA GLN A 435 2.59 31.11 9.39
C GLN A 435 2.39 30.96 10.90
N GLY A 436 3.44 30.69 11.68
CA GLY A 436 3.35 30.52 13.13
C GLY A 436 2.28 29.50 13.52
N ILE A 437 2.03 28.49 12.65
CA ILE A 437 0.98 27.51 12.87
C ILE A 437 1.47 26.60 13.99
N LEU A 438 0.87 26.78 15.16
CA LEU A 438 0.97 25.83 16.25
C LEU A 438 0.08 24.63 15.90
N THR A 439 0.65 23.43 15.98
CA THR A 439 -0.15 22.20 16.04
C THR A 439 -1.14 22.27 17.20
N GLU A 440 -2.19 21.43 17.20
CA GLU A 440 -3.10 21.30 18.36
C GLU A 440 -2.36 21.06 19.69
N ASP A 441 -1.15 20.50 19.61
CA ASP A 441 -0.28 20.21 20.74
C ASP A 441 0.72 21.35 21.07
N GLY A 442 0.57 22.53 20.47
CA GLY A 442 1.38 23.73 20.76
C GLY A 442 2.81 23.71 20.21
N VAL A 443 3.11 22.81 19.26
CA VAL A 443 4.42 22.74 18.59
C VAL A 443 4.37 23.57 17.31
N GLU A 444 5.31 24.50 17.16
CA GLU A 444 5.52 25.24 15.90
C GLU A 444 5.87 24.27 14.77
N VAL A 445 5.07 24.26 13.72
CA VAL A 445 5.38 23.48 12.52
C VAL A 445 6.59 24.12 11.85
N PRO A 446 7.66 23.35 11.56
CA PRO A 446 8.81 23.86 10.84
C PRO A 446 8.39 24.51 9.53
N ASP A 447 8.94 25.69 9.33
CA ASP A 447 8.64 26.62 8.28
C ASP A 447 9.33 26.11 6.99
N GLU A 448 8.72 25.11 6.34
CA GLU A 448 9.29 24.45 5.16
C GLU A 448 8.90 25.17 3.86
N PRO A 449 9.82 25.29 2.89
CA PRO A 449 9.50 25.86 1.58
C PRO A 449 8.47 24.97 0.86
N THR A 450 7.42 25.58 0.33
CA THR A 450 6.38 24.85 -0.41
C THR A 450 6.75 24.77 -1.89
N GLY A 451 6.81 23.55 -2.42
CA GLY A 451 7.08 23.29 -3.83
C GLY A 451 5.80 23.19 -4.64
N TRP A 452 5.87 23.63 -5.89
CA TRP A 452 4.76 23.63 -6.82
C TRP A 452 5.21 23.18 -8.20
N ARG A 453 4.43 22.31 -8.84
CA ARG A 453 4.62 21.86 -10.24
C ARG A 453 3.39 22.21 -11.07
N SER A 454 3.52 22.29 -12.38
CA SER A 454 2.37 22.52 -13.26
C SER A 454 1.56 21.24 -13.44
N ALA A 455 0.24 21.35 -13.47
CA ALA A 455 -0.65 20.22 -13.72
C ALA A 455 -0.35 19.56 -15.07
N GLY A 456 -0.05 20.34 -16.12
CA GLY A 456 0.30 19.84 -17.44
C GLY A 456 1.54 18.94 -17.43
N GLU A 457 2.57 19.31 -16.70
CA GLU A 457 3.80 18.52 -16.54
C GLU A 457 3.51 17.20 -15.80
N VAL A 458 2.80 17.26 -14.67
CA VAL A 458 2.41 16.08 -13.89
C VAL A 458 1.55 15.13 -14.71
N LEU A 459 0.55 15.64 -15.43
CA LEU A 459 -0.30 14.83 -16.32
C LEU A 459 0.50 14.24 -17.50
N GLY A 460 1.45 15.00 -18.06
CA GLY A 460 2.38 14.51 -19.08
C GLY A 460 3.23 13.34 -18.58
N PHE A 461 3.77 13.45 -17.37
CA PHE A 461 4.47 12.36 -16.70
C PHE A 461 3.57 11.14 -16.54
N LEU A 462 2.35 11.30 -16.04
CA LEU A 462 1.39 10.21 -15.89
C LEU A 462 1.08 9.52 -17.23
N ARG A 463 0.87 10.28 -18.32
CA ARG A 463 0.67 9.73 -19.66
C ARG A 463 1.87 8.92 -20.14
N SER A 464 3.09 9.42 -19.95
CA SER A 464 4.33 8.70 -20.31
C SER A 464 4.48 7.36 -19.57
N ARG A 465 3.84 7.24 -18.40
CA ARG A 465 3.77 6.02 -17.59
C ARG A 465 2.52 5.16 -17.87
N GLY A 466 1.74 5.50 -18.90
CA GLY A 466 0.60 4.73 -19.36
C GLY A 466 -0.76 5.13 -18.77
N ALA A 467 -0.87 6.29 -18.12
CA ALA A 467 -2.15 6.78 -17.63
C ALA A 467 -3.06 7.20 -18.79
N LYS A 468 -4.28 6.66 -18.80
CA LYS A 468 -5.32 6.99 -19.79
C LYS A 468 -6.12 8.21 -19.33
N ILE A 469 -5.56 9.41 -19.54
CA ILE A 469 -6.19 10.69 -19.20
C ILE A 469 -7.01 11.19 -20.39
N GLY A 470 -8.30 11.45 -20.21
CA GLY A 470 -9.16 12.03 -21.25
C GLY A 470 -9.69 11.06 -22.32
N GLY A 471 -9.21 9.81 -22.39
CA GLY A 471 -9.67 8.79 -23.37
C GLY A 471 -11.10 8.27 -23.19
N LEU A 472 -11.89 8.88 -22.31
CA LEU A 472 -13.25 8.42 -21.94
C LEU A 472 -14.35 8.87 -22.91
N LYS A 473 -14.08 9.76 -23.87
CA LYS A 473 -15.08 10.24 -24.85
C LYS A 473 -14.94 9.65 -26.25
N THR A 474 -13.77 9.14 -26.64
CA THR A 474 -13.42 8.90 -28.05
C THR A 474 -13.35 7.43 -28.46
N ARG A 475 -14.30 6.60 -28.00
CA ARG A 475 -14.47 5.22 -28.48
C ARG A 475 -15.93 4.75 -28.58
N VAL A 476 -16.87 5.69 -28.53
CA VAL A 476 -18.31 5.41 -28.52
C VAL A 476 -18.84 5.34 -29.95
N GLN A 477 -18.86 4.15 -30.54
CA GLN A 477 -19.94 3.72 -31.45
C GLN A 477 -19.93 2.24 -31.88
N GLY A 478 -18.92 1.43 -31.51
CA GLY A 478 -18.79 0.08 -32.08
C GLY A 478 -19.31 -1.10 -31.24
N GLU A 479 -18.94 -1.20 -29.96
CA GLU A 479 -18.89 -2.54 -29.33
C GLU A 479 -19.91 -2.84 -28.23
N TRP A 480 -20.74 -1.88 -27.79
CA TRP A 480 -21.68 -2.10 -26.67
C TRP A 480 -23.14 -2.31 -27.07
N ALA A 481 -23.51 -2.06 -28.33
CA ALA A 481 -24.85 -2.41 -28.83
C ALA A 481 -25.07 -3.93 -28.95
N ALA A 482 -23.99 -4.73 -29.00
CA ALA A 482 -24.06 -6.18 -29.17
C ALA A 482 -24.19 -6.99 -27.86
N VAL A 483 -24.13 -6.35 -26.68
CA VAL A 483 -24.14 -7.05 -25.37
C VAL A 483 -25.35 -6.65 -24.50
N SER A 484 -26.19 -5.74 -24.97
CA SER A 484 -27.36 -5.23 -24.24
C SER A 484 -28.70 -5.83 -24.70
N SER A 485 -28.71 -6.77 -25.65
CA SER A 485 -29.96 -7.33 -26.20
C SER A 485 -30.53 -8.53 -25.43
N GLU A 486 -30.01 -8.87 -24.25
CA GLU A 486 -30.55 -9.97 -23.44
C GLU A 486 -30.75 -9.51 -21.99
N GLY A 487 -31.85 -8.78 -21.75
CA GLY A 487 -32.24 -8.37 -20.41
C GLY A 487 -33.32 -7.31 -20.35
N GLU A 488 -34.33 -7.36 -21.23
CA GLU A 488 -35.60 -6.70 -20.98
C GLU A 488 -36.48 -7.61 -20.12
N GLY A 489 -37.01 -7.06 -19.03
CA GLY A 489 -37.88 -7.76 -18.10
C GLY A 489 -38.11 -6.98 -16.81
N GLU A 490 -39.19 -6.19 -16.82
CA GLU A 490 -39.94 -5.60 -15.71
C GLU A 490 -39.54 -4.19 -15.23
N ASP A 491 -40.21 -3.23 -15.88
CA ASP A 491 -40.53 -1.89 -15.41
C ASP A 491 -41.28 -1.92 -14.07
N SER A 492 -40.85 -1.06 -13.14
CA SER A 492 -41.68 -0.58 -12.05
C SER A 492 -42.30 0.76 -12.45
N THR A 493 -43.56 0.74 -12.83
CA THR A 493 -44.40 1.93 -13.07
C THR A 493 -44.50 2.78 -11.80
N ALA A 494 -43.98 4.00 -11.88
CA ALA A 494 -44.34 5.08 -10.97
C ALA A 494 -45.63 5.73 -11.48
N GLY A 495 -46.64 5.80 -10.62
CA GLY A 495 -47.91 6.44 -10.93
C GLY A 495 -47.79 7.96 -10.99
N SER A 496 -48.35 8.54 -12.04
CA SER A 496 -48.95 9.86 -12.03
C SER A 496 -50.08 9.83 -13.05
N GLY A 497 -51.32 9.84 -12.57
CA GLY A 497 -52.49 9.94 -13.42
C GLY A 497 -52.58 11.32 -14.04
N GLU A 498 -52.92 11.37 -15.32
CA GLU A 498 -53.57 12.48 -16.01
C GLU A 498 -54.30 11.89 -17.23
N ASP A 499 -55.49 12.43 -17.48
CA ASP A 499 -56.63 11.79 -18.13
C ASP A 499 -56.44 11.50 -19.64
N VAL A 500 -56.89 10.32 -20.07
CA VAL A 500 -57.09 10.01 -21.50
C VAL A 500 -58.60 9.94 -21.77
N VAL A 501 -59.12 11.00 -22.39
CA VAL A 501 -60.47 11.04 -22.98
C VAL A 501 -60.46 10.21 -24.26
N TRP A 502 -61.34 9.22 -24.32
CA TRP A 502 -61.51 8.33 -25.47
C TRP A 502 -62.52 8.95 -26.46
N VAL A 503 -62.11 9.18 -27.71
CA VAL A 503 -63.00 9.57 -28.81
C VAL A 503 -63.09 8.39 -29.78
N SER A 504 -64.30 7.85 -29.96
CA SER A 504 -64.57 6.81 -30.96
C SER A 504 -64.59 7.41 -32.35
N PRO A 505 -63.97 6.80 -33.37
CA PRO A 505 -64.24 7.13 -34.76
C PRO A 505 -65.59 6.53 -35.17
N GLU A 506 -66.46 7.39 -35.73
CA GLU A 506 -67.65 6.98 -36.45
C GLU A 506 -67.31 6.30 -37.80
N ARG A 507 -68.30 5.54 -38.27
CA ARG A 507 -68.37 4.60 -39.38
C ARG A 507 -67.71 4.99 -40.71
N SER A 508 -67.22 3.95 -41.40
CA SER A 508 -67.70 3.59 -42.74
C SER A 508 -68.07 2.11 -42.76
#